data_AF-B5VE69-F1
#
_entry.id   AF-B5VE69-F1
#
_cell.length_a   1.000
_cell.length_b   1.000
_cell.length_c   1.000
_cell.angle_alpha   90.00
_cell.angle_beta   90.00
_cell.angle_gamma   90.00
#
_symmetry.space_group_name_H-M   'P 1'
#
loop_
_entity.id
_entity.type
_entity.pdbx_description
1 polymer ?
#
loop_
_entity_poly.entity_id
_entity_poly.type
_entity_poly.pdbx_seq_one_letter_code
_entity_poly.pdbx_strand_id
1 'polypeptide(L)'
;MNPQVSNIIIMLVMMQLSRRIDMEDPTIIMYIRILYCSSIGISWIIYQMARKRIVAKNDMTTMKYVEPGNAMSGEGEKLQVTTVRDYDLKEIDSAIKSIYTGMAMMGFMHLYLKYTNPLFMQSISPVKSALEHNEVKIHLFGKPATGDLKRPFKAPSLFGGMGQTGPKTDKKSIEEAERAGNAGVKAE
;
A
#
# COMPACT_ATOMS: atom_id res chain seq x y z
N MET A 1 -1.06 -6.38 18.18
CA MET A 1 0.36 -6.76 17.95
C MET A 1 1.03 -5.64 17.19
N ASN A 2 2.29 -5.31 17.52
CA ASN A 2 3.10 -4.40 16.72
C ASN A 2 3.27 -5.00 15.30
N PRO A 3 2.92 -4.28 14.21
CA PRO A 3 3.08 -4.76 12.84
C PRO A 3 4.49 -5.28 12.52
N GLN A 4 5.51 -4.70 13.15
CA GLN A 4 6.90 -5.13 13.00
C GLN A 4 7.13 -6.53 13.58
N VAL A 5 6.56 -6.82 14.76
CA VAL A 5 6.66 -8.13 15.42
C VAL A 5 5.91 -9.19 14.61
N SER A 6 4.71 -8.87 14.12
CA SER A 6 3.95 -9.77 13.24
C SER A 6 4.75 -10.11 11.97
N ASN A 7 5.40 -9.13 11.35
CA ASN A 7 6.20 -9.34 10.15
C ASN A 7 7.42 -10.23 10.42
N ILE A 8 8.12 -10.05 11.54
CA ILE A 8 9.26 -10.90 11.94
C ILE A 8 8.79 -12.34 12.16
N ILE A 9 7.70 -12.55 12.89
CA ILE A 9 7.17 -13.90 13.15
C ILE A 9 6.80 -14.59 11.84
N ILE A 10 6.08 -13.91 10.96
CA ILE A 10 5.68 -14.46 9.65
C ILE A 10 6.93 -14.82 8.83
N MET A 11 7.93 -13.95 8.80
CA MET A 11 9.19 -14.23 8.11
C MET A 11 9.88 -15.48 8.65
N LEU A 12 10.02 -15.61 9.97
CA LEU A 12 10.68 -16.76 10.60
C LEU A 12 9.93 -18.07 10.31
N VAL A 13 8.60 -18.07 10.41
CA VAL A 13 7.77 -19.24 10.09
C VAL A 13 7.92 -19.61 8.62
N MET A 14 7.83 -18.65 7.72
CA MET A 14 7.94 -18.89 6.28
C MET A 14 9.31 -19.40 5.87
N MET A 15 10.38 -18.89 6.51
CA MET A 15 11.74 -19.37 6.29
C MET A 15 11.94 -20.81 6.77
N GLN A 16 11.31 -21.21 7.88
CA GLN A 16 11.35 -22.60 8.33
C GLN A 16 10.59 -23.53 7.39
N LEU A 17 9.41 -23.11 6.92
CA LEU A 17 8.62 -23.85 5.95
C LEU A 17 9.36 -23.99 4.60
N SER A 18 10.02 -22.92 4.14
CA SER A 18 10.74 -22.97 2.86
C SER A 18 11.88 -24.00 2.86
N ARG A 19 12.52 -24.26 4.00
CA ARG A 19 13.57 -25.29 4.14
C ARG A 19 13.02 -26.72 4.14
N ARG A 20 11.72 -26.89 4.36
CA ARG A 20 11.03 -28.20 4.42
C ARG A 20 10.35 -28.56 3.10
N ILE A 21 10.24 -27.62 2.18
CA ILE A 21 9.58 -27.79 0.89
C ILE A 21 10.65 -28.06 -0.16
N ASP A 22 10.43 -29.09 -0.98
CA ASP A 22 11.26 -29.34 -2.15
C ASP A 22 10.85 -28.38 -3.28
N MET A 23 11.65 -27.33 -3.46
CA MET A 23 11.39 -26.27 -4.43
C MET A 23 11.84 -26.63 -5.85
N GLU A 24 12.31 -27.86 -6.07
CA GLU A 24 12.73 -28.39 -7.38
C GLU A 24 11.65 -29.28 -8.01
N ASP A 25 10.74 -29.86 -7.22
CA ASP A 25 9.62 -30.65 -7.71
C ASP A 25 8.64 -29.77 -8.54
N PRO A 26 8.42 -30.08 -9.84
CA PRO A 26 7.49 -29.36 -10.70
C PRO A 26 6.06 -29.26 -10.13
N THR A 27 5.60 -30.28 -9.41
CA THR A 27 4.27 -30.31 -8.78
C THR A 27 4.18 -29.27 -7.66
N ILE A 28 5.20 -29.21 -6.80
CA ILE A 28 5.27 -28.23 -5.71
C ILE A 28 5.37 -26.81 -6.26
N ILE A 29 6.20 -26.60 -7.29
CA ILE A 29 6.31 -25.31 -7.96
C ILE A 29 4.93 -24.86 -8.50
N MET A 30 4.14 -25.78 -9.05
CA MET A 30 2.78 -25.45 -9.50
C MET A 30 1.88 -25.02 -8.33
N TYR A 31 1.89 -25.73 -7.21
CA TYR A 31 1.12 -25.35 -6.02
C TYR A 31 1.52 -23.97 -5.48
N ILE A 32 2.82 -23.64 -5.47
CA ILE A 32 3.30 -22.32 -5.04
C ILE A 32 2.83 -21.22 -5.99
N ARG A 33 2.82 -21.48 -7.30
CA ARG A 33 2.27 -20.54 -8.30
C ARG A 33 0.79 -20.29 -8.06
N ILE A 34 0.01 -21.35 -7.85
CA ILE A 34 -1.42 -21.23 -7.56
C ILE A 34 -1.61 -20.43 -6.27
N LEU A 35 -0.89 -20.75 -5.20
CA LEU A 35 -0.95 -20.04 -3.92
C LEU A 35 -0.67 -18.53 -4.08
N TYR A 36 0.40 -18.18 -4.80
CA TYR A 36 0.75 -16.78 -5.06
C TYR A 36 -0.30 -16.07 -5.93
N CYS A 37 -0.76 -16.69 -7.02
CA CYS A 37 -1.79 -16.10 -7.88
C CYS A 37 -3.12 -15.92 -7.12
N SER A 38 -3.52 -16.89 -6.29
CA SER A 38 -4.69 -16.79 -5.44
C SER A 38 -4.55 -15.66 -4.43
N SER A 39 -3.39 -15.49 -3.80
CA SER A 39 -3.19 -14.45 -2.80
C SER A 39 -3.22 -13.04 -3.42
N ILE A 40 -2.63 -12.86 -4.60
CA ILE A 40 -2.74 -11.63 -5.37
C ILE A 40 -4.19 -11.36 -5.79
N GLY A 41 -4.90 -12.39 -6.29
CA GLY A 41 -6.30 -12.29 -6.67
C GLY A 41 -7.20 -11.87 -5.50
N ILE A 42 -7.02 -12.47 -4.33
CA ILE A 42 -7.75 -12.11 -3.11
C ILE A 42 -7.44 -10.65 -2.70
N SER A 43 -6.15 -10.27 -2.69
CA SER A 43 -5.72 -8.91 -2.36
C SER A 43 -6.37 -7.87 -3.31
N TRP A 44 -6.37 -8.16 -4.61
CA TRP A 44 -7.02 -7.32 -5.62
C TRP A 44 -8.53 -7.21 -5.40
N ILE A 45 -9.21 -8.33 -5.12
CA ILE A 45 -10.66 -8.34 -4.83
C ILE A 45 -10.97 -7.45 -3.61
N ILE A 46 -10.17 -7.53 -2.54
CA ILE A 46 -10.35 -6.69 -1.34
C ILE A 46 -10.26 -5.20 -1.70
N TYR A 47 -9.26 -4.79 -2.48
CA TYR A 47 -9.14 -3.40 -2.91
C TYR A 47 -10.30 -2.96 -3.81
N GLN A 48 -10.78 -3.83 -4.70
CA GLN A 48 -11.94 -3.52 -5.54
C GLN A 48 -13.23 -3.39 -4.72
N MET A 49 -13.40 -4.19 -3.67
CA MET A 49 -14.50 -4.03 -2.72
C MET A 49 -14.42 -2.69 -1.98
N ALA A 50 -13.21 -2.28 -1.55
CA ALA A 50 -12.99 -0.98 -0.91
C ALA A 50 -13.32 0.17 -1.85
N ARG A 51 -12.83 0.11 -3.09
CA ARG A 51 -13.14 1.08 -4.14
C ARG A 51 -14.64 1.25 -4.35
N LYS A 52 -15.40 0.14 -4.45
CA LYS A 52 -16.86 0.18 -4.59
C LYS A 52 -17.54 0.87 -3.40
N ARG A 53 -17.08 0.62 -2.18
CA ARG A 53 -17.61 1.27 -0.96
C ARG A 53 -17.31 2.76 -0.92
N ILE A 54 -16.10 3.18 -1.29
CA ILE A 54 -15.70 4.60 -1.38
C ILE A 54 -16.59 5.35 -2.37
N VAL A 55 -16.73 4.81 -3.58
CA VAL A 55 -17.58 5.42 -4.63
C VAL A 55 -19.03 5.49 -4.19
N ALA A 56 -19.55 4.43 -3.57
CA ALA A 56 -20.92 4.42 -3.06
C ALA A 56 -21.16 5.42 -1.91
N LYS A 57 -20.16 5.64 -1.05
CA LYS A 57 -20.24 6.64 0.03
C LYS A 57 -20.21 8.07 -0.52
N ASN A 58 -19.46 8.31 -1.59
CA ASN A 58 -19.36 9.60 -2.30
C ASN A 58 -19.13 10.80 -1.36
N ASP A 59 -18.13 10.68 -0.48
CA ASP A 59 -17.82 11.69 0.54
C ASP A 59 -17.05 12.87 -0.06
N MET A 60 -17.76 13.95 -0.37
CA MET A 60 -17.20 15.15 -1.03
C MET A 60 -16.65 16.20 -0.04
N THR A 61 -16.44 15.83 1.22
CA THR A 61 -15.83 16.76 2.19
C THR A 61 -14.42 17.14 1.74
N THR A 62 -14.15 18.45 1.70
CA THR A 62 -12.88 18.96 1.21
C THR A 62 -11.81 18.90 2.29
N MET A 63 -10.60 18.53 1.89
CA MET A 63 -9.43 18.47 2.76
C MET A 63 -8.22 19.09 2.07
N LYS A 64 -7.42 19.80 2.86
CA LYS A 64 -6.14 20.39 2.44
C LYS A 64 -5.02 19.71 3.21
N TYR A 65 -3.96 19.31 2.51
CA TYR A 65 -2.75 18.79 3.14
C TYR A 65 -1.52 19.08 2.28
N VAL A 66 -0.35 19.07 2.91
CA VAL A 66 0.91 19.21 2.19
C VAL A 66 1.47 17.82 1.95
N GLU A 67 1.53 17.43 0.68
CA GLU A 67 2.19 16.20 0.27
C GLU A 67 3.71 16.44 0.32
N PRO A 68 4.47 15.61 1.05
CA PRO A 68 5.91 15.76 1.14
C PRO A 68 6.51 15.53 -0.25
N GLY A 69 7.46 16.38 -0.61
CA GLY A 69 8.16 16.29 -1.88
C GLY A 69 8.85 14.93 -2.07
N ASN A 70 8.86 14.41 -3.29
CA ASN A 70 9.58 13.19 -3.58
C ASN A 70 11.07 13.52 -3.78
N ALA A 71 11.89 13.19 -2.76
CA ALA A 71 13.32 13.44 -2.74
C ALA A 71 14.07 12.84 -3.96
N MET A 72 13.52 11.80 -4.58
CA MET A 72 14.13 11.13 -5.74
C MET A 72 13.85 11.84 -7.07
N SER A 73 12.77 12.62 -7.16
CA SER A 73 12.45 13.45 -8.33
C SER A 73 12.83 14.93 -8.16
N GLY A 74 13.33 15.32 -6.98
CA GLY A 74 13.65 16.71 -6.67
C GLY A 74 12.42 17.62 -6.54
N GLU A 75 11.22 17.03 -6.45
CA GLU A 75 9.98 17.79 -6.28
C GLU A 75 9.87 18.32 -4.85
N GLY A 76 9.56 19.61 -4.71
CA GLY A 76 9.28 20.25 -3.43
C GLY A 76 7.92 19.84 -2.84
N GLU A 77 7.66 20.26 -1.60
CA GLU A 77 6.36 20.07 -0.93
C GLU A 77 5.22 20.73 -1.74
N LYS A 78 4.12 19.99 -1.95
CA LYS A 78 2.97 20.46 -2.74
C LYS A 78 1.72 20.54 -1.88
N LEU A 79 1.04 21.68 -1.89
CA LEU A 79 -0.28 21.80 -1.28
C LEU A 79 -1.30 21.09 -2.18
N GLN A 80 -1.92 20.05 -1.64
CA GLN A 80 -3.06 19.40 -2.26
C GLN A 80 -4.35 19.84 -1.60
N VAL A 81 -5.31 20.22 -2.45
CA VAL A 81 -6.72 20.42 -2.09
C VAL A 81 -7.50 19.34 -2.81
N THR A 82 -8.14 18.45 -2.06
CA THR A 82 -8.87 17.30 -2.61
C THR A 82 -10.11 17.00 -1.78
N THR A 83 -10.94 16.06 -2.22
CA THR A 83 -12.05 15.53 -1.42
C THR A 83 -11.64 14.25 -0.71
N VAL A 84 -12.34 13.88 0.36
CA VAL A 84 -12.12 12.58 1.02
C VAL A 84 -12.28 11.43 0.04
N ARG A 85 -13.32 11.44 -0.81
CA ARG A 85 -13.51 10.41 -1.83
C ARG A 85 -12.30 10.29 -2.76
N ASP A 86 -11.82 11.39 -3.30
CA ASP A 86 -10.74 11.37 -4.31
C ASP A 86 -9.40 10.99 -3.68
N TYR A 87 -9.16 11.42 -2.43
CA TYR A 87 -8.02 10.97 -1.64
C TYR A 87 -8.05 9.45 -1.43
N ASP A 88 -9.17 8.91 -0.97
CA ASP A 88 -9.31 7.47 -0.69
C ASP A 88 -9.16 6.62 -1.95
N LEU A 89 -9.69 7.10 -3.08
CA LEU A 89 -9.52 6.46 -4.39
C LEU A 89 -8.05 6.47 -4.82
N LYS A 90 -7.33 7.59 -4.64
CA LYS A 90 -5.89 7.70 -4.94
C LYS A 90 -5.07 6.69 -4.13
N GLU A 91 -5.38 6.51 -2.84
CA GLU A 91 -4.70 5.52 -1.99
C GLU A 91 -4.95 4.08 -2.48
N ILE A 92 -6.19 3.73 -2.84
CA ILE A 92 -6.53 2.41 -3.41
C ILE A 92 -5.85 2.19 -4.76
N ASP A 93 -5.86 3.18 -5.65
CA ASP A 93 -5.25 3.08 -6.98
C ASP A 93 -3.72 2.92 -6.86
N SER A 94 -3.08 3.59 -5.89
CA SER A 94 -1.67 3.40 -5.56
C SER A 94 -1.39 1.95 -5.14
N ALA A 95 -2.20 1.39 -4.24
CA ALA A 95 -2.06 0.01 -3.79
C ALA A 95 -2.25 -1.01 -4.93
N ILE A 96 -3.23 -0.77 -5.82
CA ILE A 96 -3.47 -1.60 -7.01
C ILE A 96 -2.27 -1.52 -7.97
N LYS A 97 -1.71 -0.32 -8.19
CA LYS A 97 -0.49 -0.14 -9.00
C LYS A 97 0.70 -0.91 -8.41
N SER A 98 0.84 -0.93 -7.09
CA SER A 98 1.86 -1.75 -6.41
C SER A 98 1.66 -3.24 -6.65
N ILE A 99 0.41 -3.75 -6.68
CA ILE A 99 0.12 -5.14 -7.06
C ILE A 99 0.65 -5.44 -8.47
N TYR A 100 0.31 -4.63 -9.46
CA TYR A 100 0.74 -4.85 -10.84
C TYR A 100 2.27 -4.78 -10.99
N THR A 101 2.90 -3.85 -10.29
CA THR A 101 4.37 -3.70 -10.31
C THR A 101 5.04 -4.90 -9.65
N GLY A 102 4.51 -5.38 -8.51
CA GLY A 102 4.98 -6.58 -7.83
C GLY A 102 4.79 -7.85 -8.68
N MET A 103 3.65 -8.00 -9.35
CA MET A 103 3.42 -9.10 -10.29
C MET A 103 4.39 -9.11 -11.45
N ALA A 104 4.68 -7.94 -12.05
CA ALA A 104 5.65 -7.83 -13.14
C ALA A 104 7.06 -8.24 -12.67
N MET A 105 7.51 -7.70 -11.53
CA MET A 105 8.81 -8.03 -10.96
C MET A 105 8.91 -9.51 -10.58
N MET A 106 7.90 -10.05 -9.89
CA MET A 106 7.87 -11.45 -9.49
C MET A 106 7.75 -12.38 -10.70
N GLY A 107 6.96 -12.01 -11.70
CA GLY A 107 6.85 -12.73 -12.97
C GLY A 107 8.19 -12.84 -13.67
N PHE A 108 8.95 -11.74 -13.74
CA PHE A 108 10.31 -11.76 -14.26
C PHE A 108 11.23 -12.67 -13.43
N MET A 109 11.30 -12.50 -12.10
CA MET A 109 12.17 -13.32 -11.25
C MET A 109 11.84 -14.82 -11.31
N HIS A 110 10.57 -15.18 -11.35
CA HIS A 110 10.14 -16.57 -11.31
C HIS A 110 10.17 -17.24 -12.69
N LEU A 111 9.71 -16.56 -13.75
CA LEU A 111 9.66 -17.15 -15.09
C LEU A 111 11.01 -17.09 -15.80
N TYR A 112 11.75 -15.98 -15.66
CA TYR A 112 13.03 -15.80 -16.34
C TYR A 112 14.20 -16.32 -15.49
N LEU A 113 14.30 -15.90 -14.22
CA LEU A 113 15.42 -16.31 -13.35
C LEU A 113 15.18 -17.65 -12.63
N LYS A 114 14.02 -18.29 -12.85
CA LYS A 114 13.60 -19.55 -12.19
C LYS A 114 13.67 -19.48 -10.66
N TYR A 115 13.49 -18.29 -10.10
CA TYR A 115 13.67 -18.08 -8.66
C TYR A 115 12.35 -18.30 -7.91
N THR A 116 12.12 -19.53 -7.43
CA THR A 116 10.88 -19.95 -6.75
C THR A 116 10.78 -19.48 -5.29
N ASN A 117 11.90 -19.34 -4.57
CA ASN A 117 11.89 -18.97 -3.14
C ASN A 117 11.16 -17.64 -2.85
N PRO A 118 11.40 -16.54 -3.60
CA PRO A 118 10.67 -15.29 -3.42
C PRO A 118 9.15 -15.44 -3.63
N LEU A 119 8.73 -16.30 -4.56
CA LEU A 119 7.32 -16.53 -4.88
C LEU A 119 6.57 -17.10 -3.66
N PHE A 120 7.17 -18.09 -3.00
CA PHE A 120 6.62 -18.68 -1.78
C PHE A 120 6.57 -17.66 -0.63
N MET A 121 7.68 -16.97 -0.37
CA MET A 121 7.78 -16.00 0.74
C MET A 121 6.81 -14.83 0.57
N GLN A 122 6.61 -14.35 -0.66
CA GLN A 122 5.72 -13.22 -0.94
C GLN A 122 4.26 -13.63 -1.08
N SER A 123 3.90 -14.92 -1.03
CA SER A 123 2.51 -15.35 -1.16
C SER A 123 1.58 -14.80 -0.05
N ILE A 124 2.08 -14.56 1.17
CA ILE A 124 1.25 -14.10 2.30
C ILE A 124 1.11 -12.57 2.34
N SER A 125 2.15 -11.84 1.93
CA SER A 125 2.26 -10.39 2.12
C SER A 125 1.15 -9.58 1.43
N PRO A 126 0.74 -9.87 0.17
CA PRO A 126 -0.31 -9.12 -0.51
C PRO A 126 -1.66 -9.13 0.22
N VAL A 127 -2.06 -10.29 0.74
CA VAL A 127 -3.34 -10.43 1.46
C VAL A 127 -3.25 -9.69 2.79
N LYS A 128 -2.15 -9.88 3.53
CA LYS A 128 -1.92 -9.15 4.80
C LYS A 128 -1.94 -7.64 4.58
N SER A 129 -1.22 -7.16 3.57
CA SER A 129 -1.12 -5.73 3.24
C SER A 129 -2.49 -5.15 2.88
N ALA A 130 -3.32 -5.89 2.11
CA ALA A 130 -4.67 -5.46 1.79
C ALA A 130 -5.57 -5.38 3.04
N LEU A 131 -5.54 -6.38 3.92
CA LEU A 131 -6.32 -6.38 5.17
C LEU A 131 -5.84 -5.29 6.14
N GLU A 132 -4.56 -4.96 6.12
CA GLU A 132 -3.96 -3.92 6.96
C GLU A 132 -4.05 -2.51 6.34
N HIS A 133 -4.52 -2.39 5.10
CA HIS A 133 -4.65 -1.10 4.42
C HIS A 133 -5.65 -0.19 5.13
N ASN A 134 -5.33 1.10 5.25
CA ASN A 134 -6.14 2.05 6.02
C ASN A 134 -7.55 2.21 5.41
N GLU A 135 -7.65 2.30 4.08
CA GLU A 135 -8.95 2.39 3.41
C GLU A 135 -9.81 1.13 3.58
N VAL A 136 -9.19 -0.05 3.62
CA VAL A 136 -9.92 -1.31 3.87
C VAL A 136 -10.43 -1.31 5.30
N LYS A 137 -9.63 -0.87 6.28
CA LYS A 137 -10.07 -0.75 7.66
C LYS A 137 -11.26 0.22 7.83
N ILE A 138 -11.26 1.33 7.11
CA ILE A 138 -12.33 2.34 7.21
C ILE A 138 -13.59 1.87 6.49
N HIS A 139 -13.49 1.43 5.23
CA HIS A 139 -14.65 1.19 4.37
C HIS A 139 -15.17 -0.26 4.39
N LEU A 140 -14.33 -1.25 4.70
CA LEU A 140 -14.75 -2.66 4.81
C LEU A 140 -14.97 -3.07 6.26
N PHE A 141 -14.09 -2.66 7.18
CA PHE A 141 -14.19 -3.01 8.60
C PHE A 141 -14.89 -1.94 9.45
N GLY A 142 -15.36 -0.84 8.85
CA GLY A 142 -16.15 0.19 9.52
C GLY A 142 -15.42 0.93 10.63
N LYS A 143 -14.08 0.93 10.64
CA LYS A 143 -13.31 1.63 11.67
C LYS A 143 -13.45 3.15 11.51
N PRO A 144 -13.60 3.91 12.61
CA PRO A 144 -13.67 5.36 12.54
C PRO A 144 -12.34 5.94 12.03
N ALA A 145 -12.43 6.97 11.20
CA ALA A 145 -11.28 7.68 10.63
C ALA A 145 -10.63 8.65 11.64
N THR A 146 -10.22 8.10 12.78
CA THR A 146 -9.66 8.84 13.92
C THR A 146 -8.31 8.26 14.32
N GLY A 147 -7.46 9.04 14.99
CA GLY A 147 -6.13 8.60 15.40
C GLY A 147 -5.26 8.25 14.19
N ASP A 148 -4.74 7.02 14.13
CA ASP A 148 -3.89 6.54 13.03
C ASP A 148 -4.63 6.36 11.70
N LEU A 149 -5.96 6.32 11.71
CA LEU A 149 -6.82 6.26 10.52
C LEU A 149 -7.34 7.65 10.12
N LYS A 150 -6.80 8.72 10.71
CA LYS A 150 -7.11 10.08 10.30
C LYS A 150 -6.36 10.39 9.00
N ARG A 151 -7.10 10.89 8.01
CA ARG A 151 -6.55 11.35 6.73
C ARG A 151 -5.83 12.71 6.88
N PRO A 152 -4.81 13.00 6.06
CA PRO A 152 -4.08 12.08 5.19
C PRO A 152 -3.28 11.04 5.99
N PHE A 153 -3.13 9.83 5.45
CA PHE A 153 -2.41 8.78 6.14
C PHE A 153 -0.90 9.01 6.11
N LYS A 154 -0.22 8.51 7.14
CA LYS A 154 1.24 8.44 7.11
C LYS A 154 1.66 7.42 6.07
N ALA A 155 2.45 7.84 5.08
CA ALA A 155 3.03 6.95 4.09
C ALA A 155 3.84 5.85 4.80
N PRO A 156 3.57 4.56 4.54
CA PRO A 156 4.43 3.50 5.03
C PRO A 156 5.78 3.62 4.31
N SER A 157 6.86 3.73 5.10
CA SER A 157 8.21 3.80 4.55
C SER A 157 8.51 2.54 3.72
N LEU A 158 8.67 2.73 2.39
CA LEU A 158 9.05 1.69 1.42
C LEU A 158 10.38 1.00 1.75
N PHE A 159 11.20 1.62 2.61
CA PHE A 159 12.51 1.14 3.03
C PHE A 159 12.66 1.30 4.55
N GLY A 160 11.92 0.50 5.31
CA GLY A 160 12.21 0.23 6.73
C GLY A 160 12.67 1.44 7.56
N GLY A 161 11.91 2.54 7.55
CA GLY A 161 12.07 3.61 8.54
C GLY A 161 13.33 4.47 8.47
N MET A 162 14.14 4.38 7.41
CA MET A 162 15.25 5.33 7.19
C MET A 162 14.84 6.39 6.16
N GLY A 163 14.25 7.50 6.64
CA GLY A 163 14.43 8.79 5.97
C GLY A 163 13.24 9.46 5.28
N GLN A 164 11.97 9.16 5.58
CA GLN A 164 10.86 9.99 5.11
C GLN A 164 9.97 10.51 6.24
N THR A 165 9.96 11.83 6.39
CA THR A 165 8.96 12.60 7.13
C THR A 165 7.61 12.45 6.43
N GLY A 166 6.62 11.91 7.14
CA GLY A 166 5.25 11.74 6.63
C GLY A 166 4.54 13.07 6.30
N PRO A 167 3.32 13.02 5.73
CA PRO A 167 2.58 14.21 5.33
C PRO A 167 2.30 15.14 6.50
N LYS A 168 2.44 16.45 6.24
CA LYS A 168 2.24 17.53 7.22
C LYS A 168 0.85 18.13 7.06
N THR A 169 0.18 18.37 8.19
CA THR A 169 -1.21 18.81 8.25
C THR A 169 -1.42 20.02 9.15
N ASP A 170 -0.36 20.58 9.72
CA ASP A 170 -0.44 21.73 10.61
C ASP A 170 -0.65 23.04 9.84
N LYS A 171 -1.41 23.96 10.44
CA LYS A 171 -1.78 25.24 9.82
C LYS A 171 -0.57 26.05 9.38
N LYS A 172 0.54 25.99 10.13
CA LYS A 172 1.77 26.71 9.79
C LYS A 172 2.42 26.16 8.51
N SER A 173 2.55 24.84 8.39
CA SER A 173 3.06 24.20 7.17
C SER A 173 2.16 24.48 5.96
N ILE A 174 0.84 24.57 6.16
CA ILE A 174 -0.13 24.91 5.10
C ILE A 174 0.03 26.37 4.66
N GLU A 175 0.12 27.32 5.60
CA GLU A 175 0.28 28.75 5.30
C GLU A 175 1.63 29.09 4.66
N GLU A 176 2.72 28.42 5.08
CA GLU A 176 4.04 28.55 4.46
C GLU A 176 4.06 28.01 3.02
N ALA A 177 3.39 26.87 2.77
CA ALA A 177 3.24 26.32 1.42
C ALA A 177 2.37 27.21 0.51
N GLU A 178 1.31 27.83 1.05
CA GLU A 178 0.49 28.82 0.33
C GLU A 178 1.29 30.10 0.01
N ARG A 179 2.15 30.56 0.93
CA ARG A 179 2.99 31.77 0.74
C ARG A 179 4.19 31.55 -0.20
N ALA A 180 4.70 30.33 -0.30
CA ALA A 180 5.80 29.96 -1.19
C ALA A 180 5.42 29.86 -2.68
N GLY A 181 4.15 30.08 -3.05
CA GLY A 181 3.71 30.13 -4.45
C GLY A 181 3.42 28.76 -5.08
N ASN A 182 3.43 27.66 -4.31
CA ASN A 182 3.03 26.32 -4.76
C ASN A 182 1.50 26.13 -4.74
N ALA A 183 0.75 27.20 -5.04
CA ALA A 183 -0.71 27.23 -4.93
C ALA A 183 -1.38 26.24 -5.89
N GLY A 184 -1.78 25.10 -5.29
CA GLY A 184 -2.67 24.05 -5.75
C GLY A 184 -3.17 24.10 -7.19
N VAL A 185 -2.67 23.19 -8.02
CA VAL A 185 -3.43 22.68 -9.15
C VAL A 185 -4.65 21.96 -8.59
N LYS A 186 -5.86 22.47 -8.86
CA LYS A 186 -7.10 21.71 -8.65
C LYS A 186 -6.97 20.42 -9.48
N ALA A 187 -6.92 19.27 -8.83
CA ALA A 187 -7.18 18.02 -9.52
C ALA A 187 -8.70 17.94 -9.73
N GLU A 188 -9.14 18.16 -10.98
CA GLU A 188 -10.49 17.79 -11.44
C GLU A 188 -10.60 16.28 -11.66
#